data_AF-A0A3N4KZP5-F1
#
_entry.id   AF-A0A3N4KZP5-F1
#
_cell.length_a   1.000
_cell.length_b   1.000
_cell.length_c   1.000
_cell.angle_alpha   90.00
_cell.angle_beta   90.00
_cell.angle_gamma   90.00
#
_symmetry.space_group_name_H-M   'P 1'
#
loop_
_entity.id
_entity.type
_entity.pdbx_description
1 polymer ?
#
loop_
_entity_poly.entity_id
_entity_poly.type
_entity_poly.pdbx_seq_one_letter_code
_entity_poly.pdbx_strand_id
1 'polypeptide(L)'
;MGSNIKKITSLACLSIEDKDAFAAALYRPPNTIWGEHTTDPGLTELGMTDTTHGFNEKKKIALLPDHLLQKQKGLKKLMSRTHPKRYCKLHETLHTYIISSILHKVRREVTGPQFNIFVPLQHPVAESLVTSLKQINAYWTTPSDYLKIFPVIKAPLESGPVFFQENKCDACILVAISGNKEVLEALRTSSFSKRRTGGRLIEWLDRWLFSLGGEVLCEASERSERNAHILRGLKCGLIQKQTAEDKVMGLGDTADTEAEQLPDDYGSLENWEAYED
;
A
#
# COMPACT_ATOMS: atom_id res chain seq x y z
N MET A 1 18.02 -0.39 -35.85
CA MET A 1 16.67 -0.48 -35.26
C MET A 1 16.67 0.25 -33.94
N GLY A 2 16.19 1.49 -33.92
CA GLY A 2 16.12 2.29 -32.69
C GLY A 2 14.89 1.89 -31.88
N SER A 3 15.08 1.17 -30.78
CA SER A 3 14.00 0.92 -29.83
C SER A 3 13.54 2.26 -29.26
N ASN A 4 12.33 2.66 -29.62
CA ASN A 4 11.66 3.86 -29.12
C ASN A 4 11.37 3.64 -27.63
N ILE A 5 12.25 4.13 -26.75
CA ILE A 5 12.11 3.95 -25.30
C ILE A 5 10.95 4.84 -24.85
N LYS A 6 9.78 4.24 -24.61
CA LYS A 6 8.67 4.92 -23.96
C LYS A 6 9.13 5.36 -22.56
N LYS A 7 9.17 6.66 -22.31
CA LYS A 7 9.43 7.21 -20.98
C LYS A 7 8.15 7.01 -20.17
N ILE A 8 8.21 6.18 -19.13
CA ILE A 8 7.08 6.00 -18.21
C ILE A 8 7.01 7.25 -17.34
N THR A 9 6.06 8.13 -17.62
CA THR A 9 5.81 9.37 -16.88
C THR A 9 4.63 9.26 -15.92
N SER A 10 3.77 8.23 -16.10
CA SER A 10 2.62 7.96 -15.24
C SER A 10 2.34 6.46 -15.18
N LEU A 11 1.85 5.99 -14.01
CA LEU A 11 1.36 4.61 -13.85
C LEU A 11 0.16 4.29 -14.74
N ALA A 12 -0.62 5.31 -15.12
CA ALA A 12 -1.79 5.13 -16.00
C ALA A 12 -1.39 4.74 -17.43
N CYS A 13 -0.16 5.07 -17.85
CA CYS A 13 0.33 4.76 -19.20
C CYS A 13 0.83 3.32 -19.34
N LEU A 14 0.90 2.54 -18.26
CA LEU A 14 1.29 1.13 -18.31
C LEU A 14 0.14 0.30 -18.86
N SER A 15 0.48 -0.61 -19.78
CA SER A 15 -0.48 -1.61 -20.26
C SER A 15 -0.91 -2.56 -19.13
N ILE A 16 -2.02 -3.28 -19.32
CA ILE A 16 -2.49 -4.27 -18.35
C ILE A 16 -1.42 -5.34 -18.16
N GLU A 17 -0.82 -5.80 -19.26
CA GLU A 17 0.24 -6.81 -19.30
C GLU A 17 1.49 -6.34 -18.56
N ASP A 18 1.85 -5.06 -18.69
CA ASP A 18 2.98 -4.47 -17.96
C ASP A 18 2.74 -4.46 -16.45
N LYS A 19 1.52 -4.09 -16.03
CA LYS A 19 1.15 -4.08 -14.60
C LYS A 19 1.15 -5.50 -14.05
N ASP A 20 0.65 -6.47 -14.80
CA ASP A 20 0.62 -7.88 -14.40
C ASP A 20 2.04 -8.44 -14.27
N ALA A 21 2.89 -8.22 -15.27
CA ALA A 21 4.29 -8.63 -15.24
C ALA A 21 5.03 -8.01 -14.05
N PHE A 22 4.85 -6.70 -13.82
CA PHE A 22 5.49 -6.00 -12.72
C PHE A 22 4.97 -6.46 -11.35
N ALA A 23 3.66 -6.64 -11.20
CA ALA A 23 3.05 -7.15 -9.98
C ALA A 23 3.55 -8.56 -9.66
N ALA A 24 3.63 -9.45 -10.66
CA ALA A 24 4.14 -10.81 -10.50
C ALA A 24 5.63 -10.85 -10.13
N ALA A 25 6.44 -9.91 -10.63
CA ALA A 25 7.85 -9.79 -10.29
C ALA A 25 8.07 -9.30 -8.85
N LEU A 26 7.17 -8.46 -8.33
CA LEU A 26 7.17 -8.01 -6.94
C LEU A 26 6.38 -8.93 -6.00
N TYR A 27 5.80 -10.02 -6.49
CA TYR A 27 5.04 -10.95 -5.66
C TYR A 27 5.92 -12.03 -5.04
N ARG A 28 5.77 -12.20 -3.72
CA ARG A 28 6.40 -13.25 -2.93
C ARG A 28 5.32 -13.98 -2.10
N PRO A 29 5.18 -15.31 -2.23
CA PRO A 29 4.17 -16.03 -1.47
C PRO A 29 4.47 -15.99 0.04
N PRO A 30 3.43 -15.96 0.92
CA PRO A 30 3.57 -15.72 2.36
C PRO A 30 4.60 -16.62 3.06
N ASN A 31 4.65 -17.90 2.67
CA ASN A 31 5.55 -18.94 3.18
C ASN A 31 7.04 -18.71 2.85
N THR A 32 7.36 -17.67 2.07
CA THR A 32 8.74 -17.33 1.68
C THR A 32 9.17 -15.94 2.14
N ILE A 33 8.25 -15.17 2.74
CA ILE A 33 8.55 -13.84 3.28
C ILE A 33 9.29 -13.97 4.61
N TRP A 34 8.89 -14.98 5.39
CA TRP A 34 9.45 -15.29 6.69
C TRP A 34 9.83 -16.76 6.61
N GLY A 35 11.05 -17.06 6.17
CA GLY A 35 11.59 -18.40 6.35
C GLY A 35 11.36 -18.76 7.82
N GLU A 36 10.68 -19.86 8.07
CA GLU A 36 10.48 -20.35 9.43
C GLU A 36 11.87 -20.38 10.09
N HIS A 37 12.12 -19.47 11.02
CA HIS A 37 13.13 -19.68 12.04
C HIS A 37 12.57 -20.73 13.00
N THR A 38 12.22 -21.91 12.48
CA THR A 38 12.33 -23.13 13.27
C THR A 38 13.82 -23.26 13.51
N THR A 39 14.26 -22.75 14.67
CA THR A 39 15.49 -23.19 15.31
C THR A 39 15.32 -24.67 15.62
N ASP A 40 15.43 -25.50 14.59
CA ASP A 40 15.68 -26.92 14.75
C ASP A 40 17.21 -27.04 14.84
N PRO A 41 17.79 -27.34 16.02
CA PRO A 41 19.23 -27.28 16.25
C PRO A 41 20.03 -28.34 15.46
N GLY A 42 19.37 -29.15 14.62
CA GLY A 42 19.97 -30.31 13.95
C GLY A 42 20.38 -30.12 12.49
N LEU A 43 20.13 -28.97 11.84
CA LEU A 43 20.37 -28.81 10.38
C LEU A 43 21.25 -27.61 9.97
N THR A 44 21.98 -27.02 10.91
CA THR A 44 22.88 -25.87 10.68
C THR A 44 24.23 -26.22 10.02
N GLU A 45 24.35 -27.33 9.29
CA GLU A 45 25.59 -27.69 8.58
C GLU A 45 25.55 -27.51 7.06
N LEU A 46 24.43 -27.10 6.47
CA LEU A 46 24.37 -26.76 5.04
C LEU A 46 23.72 -25.40 4.85
N GLY A 47 24.51 -24.33 4.89
CA GLY A 47 24.08 -22.93 4.73
C GLY A 47 23.40 -22.61 3.38
N MET A 48 22.17 -23.08 3.17
CA MET A 48 21.47 -23.03 1.88
C MET A 48 19.99 -22.57 1.94
N THR A 49 19.57 -21.76 2.92
CA THR A 49 18.15 -21.33 3.01
C THR A 49 17.85 -19.93 2.43
N ASP A 50 18.86 -19.10 2.13
CA ASP A 50 18.62 -17.71 1.64
C ASP A 50 18.88 -17.53 0.12
N THR A 51 19.55 -18.49 -0.53
CA THR A 51 19.99 -18.37 -1.91
C THR A 51 18.94 -18.76 -2.96
N THR A 52 18.01 -19.64 -2.62
CA THR A 52 16.99 -20.16 -3.56
C THR A 52 15.87 -19.15 -3.82
N HIS A 53 15.44 -18.41 -2.79
CA HIS A 53 14.38 -17.40 -2.91
C HIS A 53 14.82 -16.17 -3.71
N GLY A 54 15.99 -15.61 -3.39
CA GLY A 54 16.57 -14.51 -4.16
C GLY A 54 16.84 -14.88 -5.62
N PHE A 55 17.12 -16.16 -5.90
CA PHE A 55 17.32 -16.66 -7.26
C PHE A 55 16.04 -16.67 -8.10
N ASN A 56 14.92 -17.11 -7.53
CA ASN A 56 13.62 -17.09 -8.21
C ASN A 56 13.13 -15.67 -8.47
N GLU A 57 13.31 -14.76 -7.50
CA GLU A 57 12.95 -13.35 -7.66
C GLU A 57 13.81 -12.67 -8.73
N LYS A 58 15.12 -12.92 -8.73
CA LYS A 58 16.04 -12.40 -9.76
C LYS A 58 15.65 -12.88 -11.15
N LYS A 59 15.20 -14.14 -11.29
CA LYS A 59 14.68 -14.68 -12.56
C LYS A 59 13.43 -13.94 -13.02
N LYS A 60 12.45 -13.74 -12.12
CA LYS A 60 11.23 -12.98 -12.45
C LYS A 60 11.55 -11.56 -12.92
N ILE A 61 12.44 -10.86 -12.20
CA ILE A 61 12.89 -9.52 -12.57
C ILE A 61 13.60 -9.52 -13.93
N ALA A 62 14.42 -10.53 -14.22
CA ALA A 62 15.12 -10.66 -15.49
C ALA A 62 14.18 -10.93 -16.69
N LEU A 63 12.97 -11.44 -16.46
CA LEU A 63 11.95 -11.68 -17.48
C LEU A 63 11.07 -10.46 -17.76
N LEU A 64 11.22 -9.37 -16.99
CA LEU A 64 10.44 -8.16 -17.21
C LEU A 64 10.81 -7.49 -18.55
N PRO A 65 9.81 -6.93 -19.26
CA PRO A 65 10.07 -6.07 -20.41
C PRO A 65 11.08 -4.95 -20.10
N ASP A 66 11.89 -4.63 -21.10
CA ASP A 66 13.00 -3.69 -21.05
C ASP A 66 12.61 -2.28 -20.54
N HIS A 67 11.37 -1.85 -20.78
CA HIS A 67 10.85 -0.55 -20.33
C HIS A 67 10.41 -0.54 -18.87
N LEU A 68 10.16 -1.70 -18.26
CA LEU A 68 9.89 -1.85 -16.82
C LEU A 68 11.17 -2.02 -16.00
N LEU A 69 12.32 -2.05 -16.67
CA LEU A 69 13.64 -2.09 -16.08
C LEU A 69 14.31 -0.72 -16.20
N GLN A 70 15.07 -0.34 -15.18
CA GLN A 70 15.90 0.85 -15.21
C GLN A 70 17.15 0.59 -16.06
N LYS A 71 17.26 1.23 -17.23
CA LYS A 71 18.50 1.23 -18.01
C LYS A 71 19.57 2.03 -17.28
N GLN A 72 20.54 1.33 -16.68
CA GLN A 72 21.61 1.95 -15.89
C GLN A 72 22.70 2.68 -16.73
N LYS A 73 22.45 2.99 -18.01
CA LYS A 73 23.41 3.67 -18.87
C LYS A 73 23.48 5.16 -18.51
N GLY A 74 24.61 5.61 -17.96
CA GLY A 74 24.94 7.01 -17.71
C GLY A 74 24.51 7.59 -16.35
N LEU A 75 23.47 7.04 -15.70
CA LEU A 75 22.91 7.59 -14.44
C LEU A 75 23.64 7.18 -13.16
N LYS A 76 24.51 6.15 -13.20
CA LYS A 76 25.29 5.70 -12.01
C LYS A 76 26.18 6.78 -11.40
N LYS A 77 26.63 7.74 -12.21
CA LYS A 77 27.58 8.79 -11.78
C LYS A 77 26.88 10.00 -11.15
N LEU A 78 25.60 10.22 -11.43
CA LEU A 78 24.81 11.34 -10.91
C LEU A 78 23.97 10.94 -9.69
N MET A 79 23.34 9.75 -9.73
CA MET A 79 22.45 9.28 -8.65
C MET A 79 23.19 8.86 -7.38
N SER A 80 24.48 8.53 -7.46
CA SER A 80 25.29 8.15 -6.28
C SER A 80 25.58 9.29 -5.32
N ARG A 81 25.41 10.55 -5.74
CA ARG A 81 25.77 11.74 -4.95
C ARG A 81 24.60 12.37 -4.19
N THR A 82 23.35 12.06 -4.55
CA THR A 82 22.18 12.77 -4.02
C THR A 82 21.15 11.89 -3.32
N HIS A 83 21.18 10.56 -3.53
CA HIS A 83 20.31 9.63 -2.82
C HIS A 83 21.09 8.40 -2.36
N PRO A 84 21.19 8.12 -1.04
CA PRO A 84 21.69 6.82 -0.59
C PRO A 84 20.84 5.73 -1.25
N LYS A 85 21.48 4.66 -1.72
CA LYS A 85 20.85 3.61 -2.55
C LYS A 85 19.53 3.14 -1.91
N ARG A 86 18.38 3.63 -2.40
CA ARG A 86 17.02 3.26 -1.96
C ARG A 86 16.60 1.85 -2.39
N TYR A 87 17.50 1.11 -3.04
CA TYR A 87 17.25 -0.20 -3.61
C TYR A 87 18.43 -1.13 -3.33
N CYS A 88 18.14 -2.38 -2.97
CA CYS A 88 19.15 -3.42 -2.78
C CYS A 88 19.65 -3.96 -4.13
N LYS A 89 20.71 -4.78 -4.13
CA LYS A 89 21.30 -5.37 -5.34
C LYS A 89 20.30 -6.20 -6.17
N LEU A 90 19.26 -6.75 -5.54
CA LEU A 90 18.23 -7.54 -6.22
C LEU A 90 17.26 -6.65 -7.02
N HIS A 91 16.93 -5.48 -6.48
CA HIS A 91 15.91 -4.58 -7.03
C HIS A 91 16.46 -3.33 -7.72
N GLU A 92 17.78 -3.15 -7.77
CA GLU A 92 18.43 -1.97 -8.38
C GLU A 92 18.17 -1.83 -9.89
N THR A 93 17.65 -2.87 -10.54
CA THR A 93 17.30 -2.87 -11.96
C THR A 93 15.83 -2.59 -12.22
N LEU A 94 14.97 -2.55 -11.20
CA LEU A 94 13.56 -2.25 -11.38
C LEU A 94 13.33 -0.76 -11.64
N HIS A 95 12.26 -0.43 -12.38
CA HIS A 95 11.92 0.96 -12.65
C HIS A 95 11.50 1.70 -11.37
N THR A 96 12.39 2.55 -10.88
CA THR A 96 12.27 3.23 -9.57
C THR A 96 11.03 4.10 -9.44
N TYR A 97 10.61 4.77 -10.52
CA TYR A 97 9.37 5.58 -10.53
C TYR A 97 8.12 4.72 -10.30
N ILE A 98 8.06 3.50 -10.83
CA ILE A 98 6.89 2.63 -10.66
C ILE A 98 6.80 2.23 -9.18
N ILE A 99 7.91 1.75 -8.62
CA ILE A 99 8.00 1.36 -7.20
C ILE A 99 7.65 2.54 -6.29
N SER A 100 8.29 3.69 -6.51
CA SER A 100 8.09 4.88 -5.68
C SER A 100 6.65 5.38 -5.77
N SER A 101 6.04 5.36 -6.95
CA SER A 101 4.65 5.79 -7.16
C SER A 101 3.66 4.86 -6.45
N ILE A 102 3.83 3.53 -6.56
CA ILE A 102 2.96 2.57 -5.88
C ILE A 102 3.11 2.70 -4.36
N LEU A 103 4.35 2.69 -3.87
CA LEU A 103 4.62 2.77 -2.43
C LEU A 103 4.17 4.11 -1.83
N HIS A 104 4.27 5.21 -2.57
CA HIS A 104 3.71 6.49 -2.15
C HIS A 104 2.19 6.41 -1.97
N LYS A 105 1.47 5.78 -2.91
CA LYS A 105 0.02 5.55 -2.79
C LYS A 105 -0.28 4.69 -1.55
N VAL A 106 0.45 3.60 -1.32
CA VAL A 106 0.30 2.79 -0.09
C VAL A 106 0.54 3.62 1.17
N ARG A 107 1.63 4.39 1.24
CA ARG A 107 1.94 5.26 2.39
C ARG A 107 0.79 6.22 2.68
N ARG A 108 0.18 6.83 1.65
CA ARG A 108 -0.98 7.73 1.81
C ARG A 108 -2.21 7.02 2.38
N GLU A 109 -2.39 5.74 2.11
CA GLU A 109 -3.52 4.97 2.66
C GLU A 109 -3.38 4.70 4.15
N VAL A 110 -2.14 4.60 4.66
CA VAL A 110 -1.84 4.21 6.05
C VAL A 110 -1.27 5.35 6.90
N THR A 111 -1.22 6.58 6.37
CA THR A 111 -0.73 7.77 7.09
C THR A 111 -1.62 8.99 6.88
N GLY A 112 -1.50 9.95 7.80
CA GLY A 112 -2.07 11.28 7.66
C GLY A 112 -3.60 11.32 7.76
N PRO A 113 -4.25 12.32 7.15
CA PRO A 113 -5.70 12.52 7.27
C PRO A 113 -6.52 11.31 6.84
N GLN A 114 -6.03 10.56 5.84
CA GLN A 114 -6.72 9.40 5.27
C GLN A 114 -6.78 8.20 6.22
N PHE A 115 -5.84 8.12 7.16
CA PHE A 115 -5.85 7.13 8.23
C PHE A 115 -6.70 7.62 9.42
N ASN A 116 -6.58 8.91 9.76
CA ASN A 116 -7.22 9.50 10.94
C ASN A 116 -8.75 9.46 10.90
N ILE A 117 -9.38 9.38 9.72
CA ILE A 117 -10.84 9.28 9.60
C ILE A 117 -11.44 8.03 10.27
N PHE A 118 -10.65 6.97 10.47
CA PHE A 118 -11.14 5.72 11.05
C PHE A 118 -10.97 5.68 12.57
N VAL A 119 -10.04 6.45 13.12
CA VAL A 119 -9.71 6.49 14.55
C VAL A 119 -10.91 6.83 15.46
N PRO A 120 -11.80 7.78 15.11
CA PRO A 120 -12.95 8.09 15.98
C PRO A 120 -14.10 7.08 15.85
N LEU A 121 -14.04 6.13 14.92
CA LEU A 121 -15.12 5.17 14.69
C LEU A 121 -15.05 4.04 15.73
N GLN A 122 -15.96 4.05 16.69
CA GLN A 122 -16.09 3.02 17.73
C GLN A 122 -16.82 1.78 17.18
N HIS A 123 -16.16 1.04 16.28
CA HIS A 123 -16.72 -0.17 15.67
C HIS A 123 -15.63 -1.22 15.41
N PRO A 124 -15.89 -2.52 15.63
CA PRO A 124 -14.87 -3.58 15.48
C PRO A 124 -14.18 -3.60 14.11
N VAL A 125 -14.93 -3.36 13.03
CA VAL A 125 -14.37 -3.27 11.66
C VAL A 125 -13.39 -2.10 11.53
N ALA A 126 -13.68 -0.95 12.14
CA ALA A 126 -12.80 0.21 12.10
C ALA A 126 -11.55 -0.02 12.96
N GLU A 127 -11.71 -0.59 14.15
CA GLU A 127 -10.60 -0.93 15.06
C GLU A 127 -9.63 -1.94 14.43
N SER A 128 -10.19 -3.00 13.82
CA SER A 128 -9.41 -4.01 13.08
C SER A 128 -8.65 -3.35 11.92
N LEU A 129 -9.33 -2.55 11.10
CA LEU A 129 -8.69 -1.83 9.99
C LEU A 129 -7.57 -0.90 10.48
N VAL A 130 -7.83 -0.07 11.50
CA VAL A 130 -6.84 0.84 12.08
C VAL A 130 -5.62 0.06 12.57
N THR A 131 -5.82 -1.09 13.22
CA THR A 131 -4.74 -1.96 13.68
C THR A 131 -3.89 -2.46 12.51
N SER A 132 -4.52 -2.99 11.46
CA SER A 132 -3.82 -3.44 10.25
C SER A 132 -3.07 -2.30 9.56
N LEU A 133 -3.67 -1.12 9.40
CA LEU A 133 -3.00 0.03 8.78
C LEU A 133 -1.79 0.51 9.60
N LYS A 134 -1.88 0.48 10.93
CA LYS A 134 -0.73 0.75 11.81
C LYS A 134 0.36 -0.30 11.61
N GLN A 135 0.03 -1.59 11.58
CA GLN A 135 1.02 -2.65 11.29
C GLN A 135 1.70 -2.45 9.93
N ILE A 136 0.98 -2.04 8.89
CA ILE A 136 1.56 -1.74 7.58
C ILE A 136 2.54 -0.55 7.66
N ASN A 137 2.27 0.45 8.49
CA ASN A 137 3.20 1.57 8.70
C ASN A 137 4.56 1.10 9.26
N ALA A 138 4.60 0.00 10.02
CA ALA A 138 5.83 -0.54 10.57
C ALA A 138 6.82 -1.01 9.50
N TYR A 139 6.40 -1.23 8.23
CA TYR A 139 7.31 -1.65 7.15
C TYR A 139 8.44 -0.66 6.86
N TRP A 140 8.23 0.63 7.12
CA TRP A 140 9.23 1.69 6.87
C TRP A 140 9.50 2.60 8.05
N THR A 141 8.78 2.42 9.16
CA THR A 141 8.95 3.21 10.37
C THR A 141 9.88 2.45 11.32
N THR A 142 10.95 3.11 11.78
CA THR A 142 11.87 2.47 12.74
C THR A 142 11.11 2.04 13.99
N PRO A 143 11.50 0.95 14.68
CA PRO A 143 10.80 0.51 15.88
C PRO A 143 10.68 1.62 16.94
N SER A 144 11.74 2.41 17.12
CA SER A 144 11.76 3.54 18.04
C SER A 144 10.78 4.66 17.66
N ASP A 145 10.66 4.99 16.37
CA ASP A 145 9.71 6.02 15.92
C ASP A 145 8.28 5.48 15.89
N TYR A 146 8.10 4.20 15.60
CA TYR A 146 6.80 3.55 15.61
C TYR A 146 6.14 3.64 17.00
N LEU A 147 6.91 3.36 18.06
CA LEU A 147 6.43 3.48 19.44
C LEU A 147 6.10 4.93 19.85
N LYS A 148 6.78 5.93 19.26
CA LYS A 148 6.44 7.34 19.48
C LYS A 148 5.13 7.72 18.79
N ILE A 149 4.89 7.20 17.59
CA ILE A 149 3.70 7.50 16.79
C ILE A 149 2.47 6.73 17.32
N PHE A 150 2.65 5.47 17.77
CA PHE A 150 1.58 4.58 18.21
C PHE A 150 1.82 4.00 19.62
N PRO A 151 1.80 4.84 20.67
CA PRO A 151 2.19 4.44 22.03
C PRO A 151 1.24 3.43 22.70
N VAL A 152 -0.01 3.34 22.23
CA VAL A 152 -1.07 2.51 22.84
C VAL A 152 -1.10 1.07 22.30
N ILE A 153 -0.40 0.78 21.20
CA ILE A 153 -0.22 -0.61 20.80
C ILE A 153 0.81 -1.19 21.77
N LYS A 154 0.32 -1.94 22.78
CA LYS A 154 1.14 -2.92 23.49
C LYS A 154 1.68 -3.86 22.44
N ALA A 155 2.90 -3.56 22.01
CA ALA A 155 3.80 -4.39 21.22
C ALA A 155 3.14 -5.43 20.29
N PRO A 156 3.33 -5.34 18.97
CA PRO A 156 3.28 -6.52 18.11
C PRO A 156 4.31 -7.60 18.51
N LEU A 157 5.19 -7.35 19.50
CA LEU A 157 6.25 -8.27 19.92
C LEU A 157 5.74 -9.63 20.45
N GLU A 158 4.49 -9.75 20.88
CA GLU A 158 3.96 -11.06 21.33
C GLU A 158 3.40 -11.91 20.18
N SER A 159 3.22 -11.36 18.97
CA SER A 159 2.55 -12.07 17.86
C SER A 159 3.20 -11.93 16.48
N GLY A 160 4.45 -11.47 16.38
CA GLY A 160 5.23 -11.60 15.15
C GLY A 160 6.40 -10.62 15.02
N PRO A 161 7.35 -10.88 14.10
CA PRO A 161 8.53 -10.04 13.92
C PRO A 161 8.12 -8.63 13.53
N VAL A 162 8.76 -7.65 14.16
CA VAL A 162 8.64 -6.23 13.85
C VAL A 162 8.97 -6.03 12.36
N PHE A 163 7.97 -5.62 11.58
CA PHE A 163 8.01 -5.59 10.11
C PHE A 163 8.97 -4.57 9.48
N PHE A 164 9.88 -3.95 10.25
CA PHE A 164 10.75 -2.91 9.72
C PHE A 164 11.71 -3.48 8.66
N GLN A 165 11.62 -2.96 7.44
CA GLN A 165 12.51 -3.36 6.36
C GLN A 165 13.90 -2.75 6.56
N GLU A 166 14.81 -3.47 7.22
CA GLU A 166 16.14 -2.97 7.61
C GLU A 166 16.99 -2.48 6.44
N ASN A 167 16.92 -3.14 5.28
CA ASN A 167 17.67 -2.76 4.08
C ASN A 167 17.13 -1.49 3.41
N LYS A 168 16.01 -0.92 3.91
CA LYS A 168 15.34 0.30 3.42
C LYS A 168 15.03 0.29 1.93
N CYS A 169 14.95 -0.89 1.33
CA CYS A 169 14.64 -1.06 -0.08
C CYS A 169 13.14 -0.90 -0.29
N ASP A 170 12.72 0.13 -1.03
CA ASP A 170 11.31 0.39 -1.31
C ASP A 170 10.65 -0.79 -2.05
N ALA A 171 11.41 -1.51 -2.89
CA ALA A 171 10.91 -2.72 -3.55
C ALA A 171 10.74 -3.89 -2.57
N CYS A 172 11.65 -4.09 -1.61
CA CYS A 172 11.48 -5.13 -0.58
C CYS A 172 10.24 -4.86 0.28
N ILE A 173 9.96 -3.59 0.60
CA ILE A 173 8.73 -3.20 1.28
C ILE A 173 7.50 -3.60 0.45
N LEU A 174 7.48 -3.27 -0.84
CA LEU A 174 6.37 -3.67 -1.71
C LEU A 174 6.23 -5.19 -1.85
N VAL A 175 7.33 -5.93 -1.87
CA VAL A 175 7.33 -7.40 -1.89
C VAL A 175 6.72 -7.98 -0.61
N ALA A 176 7.02 -7.40 0.55
CA ALA A 176 6.42 -7.83 1.81
C ALA A 176 4.90 -7.52 1.85
N ILE A 177 4.49 -6.37 1.33
CA ILE A 177 3.08 -5.96 1.22
C ILE A 177 2.32 -6.86 0.24
N SER A 178 2.86 -7.07 -0.96
CA SER A 178 2.21 -7.82 -2.05
C SER A 178 2.01 -9.30 -1.71
N GLY A 179 2.82 -9.83 -0.80
CA GLY A 179 2.77 -11.21 -0.38
C GLY A 179 1.83 -11.52 0.79
N ASN A 180 1.18 -10.51 1.37
CA ASN A 180 0.35 -10.67 2.56
C ASN A 180 -1.13 -10.33 2.26
N LYS A 181 -1.99 -11.38 2.25
CA LYS A 181 -3.44 -11.25 1.97
C LYS A 181 -4.12 -10.24 2.89
N GLU A 182 -3.85 -10.29 4.20
CA GLU A 182 -4.49 -9.43 5.20
C GLU A 182 -4.10 -7.96 5.01
N VAL A 183 -2.84 -7.71 4.68
CA VAL A 183 -2.34 -6.37 4.34
C VAL A 183 -3.03 -5.83 3.09
N LEU A 184 -3.15 -6.66 2.03
CA LEU A 184 -3.83 -6.28 0.80
C LEU A 184 -5.32 -5.99 1.04
N GLU A 185 -6.02 -6.82 1.81
CA GLU A 185 -7.42 -6.63 2.20
C GLU A 185 -7.63 -5.33 3.01
N ALA A 186 -6.73 -5.02 3.94
CA ALA A 186 -6.78 -3.80 4.74
C ALA A 186 -6.60 -2.55 3.86
N LEU A 187 -5.60 -2.55 2.97
CA LEU A 187 -5.39 -1.46 2.02
C LEU A 187 -6.60 -1.28 1.10
N ARG A 188 -7.17 -2.39 0.61
CA ARG A 188 -8.35 -2.39 -0.25
C ARG A 188 -9.57 -1.81 0.46
N THR A 189 -9.81 -2.23 1.70
CA THR A 189 -10.89 -1.71 2.55
C THR A 189 -10.74 -0.21 2.81
N SER A 190 -9.52 0.24 3.17
CA SER A 190 -9.20 1.67 3.33
C SER A 190 -9.53 2.45 2.06
N SER A 191 -9.05 1.98 0.91
CA SER A 191 -9.28 2.62 -0.39
C SER A 191 -10.77 2.74 -0.74
N PHE A 192 -11.55 1.66 -0.63
CA PHE A 192 -12.99 1.69 -0.92
C PHE A 192 -13.81 2.47 0.10
N SER A 193 -13.41 2.49 1.37
CA SER A 193 -14.16 3.25 2.38
C SER A 193 -14.09 4.77 2.15
N LYS A 194 -13.09 5.24 1.39
CA LYS A 194 -12.93 6.65 1.01
C LYS A 194 -13.55 7.00 -0.33
N ARG A 195 -13.46 6.10 -1.31
CA ARG A 195 -13.89 6.32 -2.68
C ARG A 195 -14.72 5.13 -3.13
N ARG A 196 -15.90 5.37 -3.71
CA ARG A 196 -16.78 4.29 -4.18
C ARG A 196 -16.10 3.36 -5.19
N THR A 197 -15.23 3.90 -6.04
CA THR A 197 -14.44 3.16 -7.03
C THR A 197 -13.05 2.73 -6.52
N GLY A 198 -12.72 3.02 -5.25
CA GLY A 198 -11.47 2.66 -4.58
C GLY A 198 -10.16 3.29 -5.14
N GLY A 199 -10.19 3.92 -6.31
CA GLY A 199 -9.07 4.70 -6.85
C GLY A 199 -7.92 3.85 -7.41
N ARG A 200 -6.84 4.52 -7.85
CA ARG A 200 -5.77 3.91 -8.67
C ARG A 200 -4.88 2.87 -7.95
N LEU A 201 -4.98 2.73 -6.62
CA LEU A 201 -4.23 1.69 -5.90
C LEU A 201 -4.91 0.31 -6.01
N ILE A 202 -6.23 0.27 -6.07
CA ILE A 202 -7.04 -0.96 -6.15
C ILE A 202 -6.55 -1.87 -7.27
N GLU A 203 -6.26 -1.28 -8.44
CA GLU A 203 -5.78 -2.01 -9.61
C GLU A 203 -4.51 -2.84 -9.33
N TRP A 204 -3.61 -2.32 -8.49
CA TRP A 204 -2.39 -3.01 -8.08
C TRP A 204 -2.67 -4.06 -7.00
N LEU A 205 -3.54 -3.74 -6.04
CA LEU A 205 -3.95 -4.68 -5.00
C LEU A 205 -4.66 -5.90 -5.61
N ASP A 206 -5.53 -5.69 -6.60
CA ASP A 206 -6.22 -6.73 -7.35
C ASP A 206 -5.26 -7.71 -8.01
N ARG A 207 -4.20 -7.20 -8.64
CA ARG A 207 -3.20 -8.03 -9.31
C ARG A 207 -2.40 -8.88 -8.35
N TRP A 208 -2.04 -8.32 -7.19
CA TRP A 208 -1.38 -9.09 -6.14
C TRP A 208 -2.31 -10.12 -5.49
N LEU A 209 -3.57 -9.77 -5.24
CA LEU A 209 -4.58 -10.72 -4.77
C LEU A 209 -4.83 -11.84 -5.79
N PHE A 210 -4.92 -11.51 -7.08
CA PHE A 210 -5.03 -12.50 -8.15
C PHE A 210 -3.82 -13.44 -8.19
N SER A 211 -2.62 -12.91 -7.92
CA SER A 211 -1.38 -13.71 -7.82
C SER A 211 -1.38 -14.67 -6.62
N LEU A 212 -2.19 -14.40 -5.58
CA LEU A 212 -2.45 -15.33 -4.47
C LEU A 212 -3.52 -16.39 -4.83
N GLY A 213 -4.37 -16.11 -5.82
CA GLY A 213 -5.40 -17.00 -6.34
C GLY A 213 -6.69 -16.27 -6.71
N GLY A 214 -7.39 -16.73 -7.74
CA GLY A 214 -8.67 -16.13 -8.16
C GLY A 214 -9.74 -16.14 -7.07
N GLU A 215 -9.86 -17.24 -6.33
CA GLU A 215 -10.76 -17.35 -5.17
C GLU A 215 -10.38 -16.37 -4.05
N VAL A 216 -9.07 -16.21 -3.81
CA VAL A 216 -8.54 -15.25 -2.82
C VAL A 216 -8.94 -13.82 -3.17
N LEU A 217 -8.85 -13.46 -4.46
CA LEU A 217 -9.30 -12.15 -4.94
C LEU A 217 -10.81 -11.96 -4.74
N CYS A 218 -11.63 -12.95 -5.07
CA CYS A 218 -13.09 -12.86 -4.90
C CYS A 218 -13.45 -12.64 -3.42
N GLU A 219 -12.93 -13.48 -2.52
CA GLU A 219 -13.16 -13.35 -1.08
C GLU A 219 -12.71 -11.99 -0.53
N ALA A 220 -11.50 -11.56 -0.90
CA ALA A 220 -10.92 -10.30 -0.46
C ALA A 220 -11.75 -9.11 -0.97
N SER A 221 -12.25 -9.18 -2.21
CA SER A 221 -13.11 -8.14 -2.78
C SER A 221 -14.43 -8.03 -2.05
N GLU A 222 -15.15 -9.14 -1.88
CA GLU A 222 -16.42 -9.15 -1.16
C GLU A 222 -16.29 -8.64 0.28
N ARG A 223 -15.26 -9.10 1.01
CA ARG A 223 -15.03 -8.70 2.39
C ARG A 223 -14.65 -7.23 2.50
N SER A 224 -13.74 -6.76 1.66
CA SER A 224 -13.28 -5.36 1.68
C SER A 224 -14.38 -4.38 1.29
N GLU A 225 -15.23 -4.71 0.32
CA GLU A 225 -16.36 -3.88 -0.08
C GLU A 225 -17.44 -3.80 0.99
N ARG A 226 -17.76 -4.94 1.64
CA ARG A 226 -18.68 -4.99 2.78
C ARG A 226 -18.18 -4.13 3.94
N ASN A 227 -16.92 -4.30 4.31
CA ASN A 227 -16.30 -3.51 5.38
C ASN A 227 -16.27 -2.02 5.02
N ALA A 228 -15.92 -1.68 3.78
CA ALA A 228 -15.94 -0.31 3.30
C ALA A 228 -17.33 0.32 3.33
N HIS A 229 -18.39 -0.45 3.03
CA HIS A 229 -19.77 0.01 3.16
C HIS A 229 -20.13 0.35 4.60
N ILE A 230 -19.78 -0.53 5.55
CA ILE A 230 -19.98 -0.29 6.99
C ILE A 230 -19.27 1.00 7.41
N LEU A 231 -18.00 1.16 7.05
CA LEU A 231 -17.18 2.32 7.42
C LEU A 231 -17.73 3.63 6.87
N ARG A 232 -18.23 3.63 5.62
CA ARG A 232 -18.91 4.81 5.05
C ARG A 232 -20.16 5.17 5.84
N GLY A 233 -20.99 4.19 6.19
CA GLY A 233 -22.18 4.41 7.02
C GLY A 233 -21.85 5.02 8.37
N LEU A 234 -20.85 4.47 9.06
CA LEU A 234 -20.37 4.99 10.35
C LEU A 234 -19.85 6.43 10.23
N LYS A 235 -19.09 6.73 9.19
CA LYS A 235 -18.57 8.08 8.94
C LYS A 235 -19.71 9.08 8.72
N CYS A 236 -20.71 8.73 7.89
CA CYS A 236 -21.88 9.58 7.68
C CYS A 236 -22.64 9.83 8.99
N GLY A 237 -22.85 8.80 9.82
CA GLY A 237 -23.49 8.95 11.11
C GLY A 237 -22.72 9.86 12.08
N LEU A 238 -21.38 9.77 12.09
CA LEU A 238 -20.54 10.65 12.92
C LEU A 238 -20.64 12.11 12.47
N ILE A 239 -20.61 12.38 11.16
CA ILE A 239 -20.77 13.74 10.61
C ILE A 239 -22.14 14.30 10.99
N GLN A 240 -23.21 13.51 10.81
CA GLN A 240 -24.57 13.95 11.15
C GLN A 240 -24.71 14.28 12.65
N LYS A 241 -24.09 13.48 13.52
CA LYS A 241 -24.09 13.74 14.96
C LYS A 241 -23.36 15.05 15.31
N GLN A 242 -22.17 15.27 14.74
CA GLN A 242 -21.41 16.51 14.94
C GLN A 242 -22.20 17.74 14.47
N THR A 243 -22.79 17.68 13.27
CA THR A 243 -23.63 18.77 12.75
C THR A 243 -24.86 19.04 13.61
N ALA A 244 -25.47 18.01 14.20
CA ALA A 244 -26.59 18.19 15.11
C ALA A 244 -26.17 18.85 16.43
N GLU A 245 -25.02 18.45 16.99
CA GLU A 245 -24.45 19.05 18.21
C GLU A 245 -24.08 20.52 17.99
N ASP A 246 -23.47 20.85 16.86
CA ASP A 246 -23.10 22.23 16.49
C ASP A 246 -24.34 23.14 16.38
N LYS A 247 -25.45 22.63 15.83
CA LYS A 247 -26.73 23.34 15.75
C LYS A 247 -27.37 23.58 17.12
N VAL A 248 -27.23 22.63 18.06
CA VAL A 248 -27.78 22.76 19.42
C VAL A 248 -26.97 23.76 20.27
N MET A 249 -25.66 23.89 20.03
CA MET A 249 -24.80 24.80 20.80
C MET A 249 -24.83 26.27 20.33
N GLY A 250 -25.69 26.63 19.37
CA GLY A 250 -25.93 28.04 19.02
C GLY A 250 -24.72 28.79 18.46
N LEU A 251 -23.72 28.09 17.91
CA LEU A 251 -22.56 28.68 17.22
C LEU A 251 -22.87 29.07 15.76
N GLY A 252 -24.13 29.35 15.45
CA GLY A 252 -24.59 29.66 14.10
C GLY A 252 -25.53 30.86 14.09
N ASP A 253 -24.96 32.06 14.19
CA ASP A 253 -25.55 33.28 13.64
C ASP A 253 -24.41 34.17 13.12
N THR A 254 -23.86 33.78 11.97
CA THR A 254 -23.45 34.74 10.94
C THR A 254 -23.94 34.20 9.59
N ALA A 255 -25.13 34.67 9.21
CA ALA A 255 -25.55 35.06 7.87
C ALA A 255 -24.83 34.39 6.69
N ASP A 256 -25.48 33.39 6.09
CA ASP A 256 -26.15 33.49 4.79
C ASP A 256 -26.31 32.07 4.24
N THR A 257 -27.52 31.56 4.43
CA THR A 257 -27.95 30.24 4.01
C THR A 257 -28.26 30.26 2.52
N GLU A 258 -27.23 30.11 1.69
CA GLU A 258 -27.41 29.26 0.51
C GLU A 258 -27.47 27.83 1.04
N ALA A 259 -28.67 27.25 1.01
CA ALA A 259 -28.85 25.84 1.25
C ALA A 259 -28.06 25.07 0.19
N GLU A 260 -26.82 24.72 0.51
CA GLU A 260 -26.05 23.72 -0.21
C GLU A 260 -26.79 22.39 -0.02
N GLN A 261 -27.78 22.16 -0.88
CA GLN A 261 -28.27 20.84 -1.20
C GLN A 261 -27.03 19.97 -1.39
N LEU A 262 -26.85 18.98 -0.50
CA LEU A 262 -25.94 17.87 -0.75
C LEU A 262 -26.19 17.45 -2.19
N PRO A 263 -25.22 17.61 -3.11
CA PRO A 263 -25.47 17.29 -4.48
C PRO A 263 -25.76 15.79 -4.53
N ASP A 264 -26.99 15.45 -4.92
CA ASP A 264 -27.37 14.14 -5.44
C ASP A 264 -26.58 13.78 -6.72
N ASP A 265 -25.70 14.70 -7.15
CA ASP A 265 -24.74 14.60 -8.23
C ASP A 265 -23.29 14.60 -7.69
N TYR A 266 -22.78 13.41 -7.34
CA TYR A 266 -21.33 13.15 -7.35
C TYR A 266 -20.85 12.89 -8.79
N GLY A 267 -21.43 13.58 -9.77
CA GLY A 267 -21.03 13.64 -11.17
C GLY A 267 -20.06 14.78 -11.40
N SER A 268 -18.78 14.43 -11.44
CA SER A 268 -17.83 14.80 -12.50
C SER A 268 -16.43 14.59 -11.93
N LEU A 269 -15.85 13.47 -12.36
CA LEU A 269 -14.59 12.90 -11.95
C LEU A 269 -13.35 13.65 -12.51
N GLU A 270 -13.49 14.88 -13.03
CA GLU A 270 -12.42 15.51 -13.81
C GLU A 270 -11.58 16.59 -13.09
N ASN A 271 -12.00 17.12 -11.93
CA ASN A 271 -11.33 18.32 -11.38
C ASN A 271 -10.35 18.11 -10.21
N TRP A 272 -10.02 16.87 -9.85
CA TRP A 272 -8.99 16.57 -8.82
C TRP A 272 -7.64 16.11 -9.40
N GLU A 273 -7.51 16.07 -10.73
CA GLU A 273 -6.25 15.74 -11.42
C GLU A 273 -5.27 16.93 -11.50
N ALA A 274 -5.67 18.14 -11.08
CA ALA A 274 -4.83 19.34 -11.13
C ALA A 274 -3.72 19.43 -10.05
N TYR A 275 -3.56 18.39 -9.21
CA TYR A 275 -2.48 18.30 -8.20
C TYR A 275 -1.63 17.02 -8.37
N GLU A 276 -1.60 16.44 -9.57
CA GLU A 276 -0.76 15.28 -9.91
C GLU A 276 0.35 15.58 -10.94
N ASP A 277 0.99 16.76 -10.86
CA ASP A 277 2.30 17.02 -11.51
C ASP A 277 3.44 17.10 -10.48
#